data_AF-A0A958DGL0-F1
#
_entry.id   AF-A0A958DGL0-F1
#
_cell.length_a   1.000
_cell.length_b   1.000
_cell.length_c   1.000
_cell.angle_alpha   90.00
_cell.angle_beta   90.00
_cell.angle_gamma   90.00
#
_symmetry.space_group_name_H-M   'P 1'
#
loop_
_entity.id
_entity.type
_entity.pdbx_description
1 polymer ?
#
loop_
_entity_poly.entity_id
_entity_poly.type
_entity_poly.pdbx_seq_one_letter_code
_entity_poly.pdbx_strand_id
1 'polypeptide(L)'
;MNFPHLLVTDGNGRFIEVPDIYLAGVGFVKPVQPDTATLIPLPEDAELVGLPGRVAIGYDPELEKFVQLREYDGMTVYPVAAVLPAGQLQIYRSAFSMVLDAPRLPDKSYSAVGGREGHYFTAALPLPQHPPVGPVLELEYLPVIDTAGVVRHLK
;
A
#
# COMPACT_ATOMS: atom_id res chain seq x y z
N MET A 1 8.80 -18.39 -12.79
CA MET A 1 8.92 -17.54 -11.60
C MET A 1 7.53 -17.34 -11.04
N ASN A 2 7.29 -17.59 -9.75
CA ASN A 2 5.97 -17.49 -9.14
C ASN A 2 5.86 -16.19 -8.34
N PHE A 3 5.76 -15.04 -9.02
CA PHE A 3 5.73 -13.71 -8.39
C PHE A 3 4.36 -13.06 -8.60
N PRO A 4 3.81 -12.28 -7.63
CA PRO A 4 2.53 -11.61 -7.83
C PRO A 4 2.55 -10.61 -8.99
N HIS A 5 1.47 -10.60 -9.75
CA HIS A 5 1.20 -9.65 -10.80
C HIS A 5 0.71 -8.31 -10.23
N LEU A 6 0.89 -7.25 -11.02
CA LEU A 6 0.32 -5.95 -10.74
C LEU A 6 -1.21 -6.08 -10.59
N LEU A 7 -1.73 -5.55 -9.48
CA LEU A 7 -3.16 -5.52 -9.23
C LEU A 7 -3.68 -4.11 -9.48
N VAL A 8 -4.71 -4.01 -10.32
CA VAL A 8 -5.40 -2.76 -10.64
C VAL A 8 -6.91 -2.88 -10.39
N THR A 9 -7.60 -1.75 -10.39
CA THR A 9 -9.06 -1.70 -10.32
C THR A 9 -9.64 -0.80 -11.40
N ASP A 10 -10.81 -1.13 -11.91
CA ASP A 10 -11.58 -0.26 -12.82
C ASP A 10 -12.31 0.89 -12.09
N GLY A 11 -12.15 0.98 -10.76
CA GLY A 11 -12.80 1.99 -9.92
C GLY A 11 -14.23 1.65 -9.52
N ASN A 12 -14.81 0.55 -10.02
CA ASN A 12 -16.15 0.09 -9.68
C ASN A 12 -16.15 -1.14 -8.74
N GLY A 13 -15.04 -1.35 -8.03
CA GLY A 13 -14.89 -2.42 -7.04
C GLY A 13 -14.42 -3.76 -7.63
N ARG A 14 -14.14 -3.83 -8.93
CA ARG A 14 -13.50 -5.00 -9.53
C ARG A 14 -11.98 -4.85 -9.48
N PHE A 15 -11.30 -5.89 -9.00
CA PHE A 15 -9.85 -6.01 -9.04
C PHE A 15 -9.42 -6.91 -10.20
N ILE A 16 -8.34 -6.53 -10.86
CA ILE A 16 -7.87 -7.15 -12.09
C ILE A 16 -6.37 -7.40 -11.93
N GLU A 17 -5.97 -8.67 -12.04
CA GLU A 17 -4.58 -9.07 -12.17
C GLU A 17 -4.12 -8.75 -13.59
N VAL A 18 -3.04 -7.98 -13.75
CA VAL A 18 -2.46 -7.66 -15.05
C VAL A 18 -1.39 -8.70 -15.37
N PRO A 19 -1.64 -9.66 -16.30
CA PRO A 19 -0.67 -10.68 -16.65
C PRO A 19 0.64 -10.05 -17.14
N ASP A 20 1.74 -10.78 -16.92
CA ASP A 20 3.10 -10.42 -17.35
C ASP A 20 3.70 -9.14 -16.77
N ILE A 21 2.91 -8.30 -16.08
CA ILE A 21 3.41 -7.17 -15.30
C ILE A 21 3.46 -7.56 -13.83
N TYR A 22 4.64 -7.50 -13.22
CA TYR A 22 4.83 -7.87 -11.82
C TYR A 22 4.54 -6.72 -10.85
N LEU A 23 4.14 -7.10 -9.64
CA LEU A 23 3.97 -6.21 -8.51
C LEU A 23 5.23 -5.36 -8.30
N ALA A 24 5.03 -4.05 -8.21
CA ALA A 24 6.04 -3.13 -7.73
C ALA A 24 5.58 -2.48 -6.41
N GLY A 25 6.55 -2.19 -5.55
CA GLY A 25 6.37 -1.35 -4.38
C GLY A 25 7.21 -0.09 -4.49
N VAL A 26 7.05 0.82 -3.53
CA VAL A 26 7.97 1.94 -3.31
C VAL A 26 8.64 1.71 -1.96
N GLY A 27 9.97 1.64 -1.98
CA GLY A 27 10.78 1.74 -0.77
C GLY A 27 10.78 3.18 -0.26
N PHE A 28 11.97 3.78 -0.21
CA PHE A 28 12.10 5.16 0.24
C PHE A 28 11.50 6.16 -0.76
N VAL A 29 12.05 6.23 -1.98
CA VAL A 29 11.64 7.21 -3.01
C VAL A 29 11.51 6.63 -4.42
N LYS A 30 11.98 5.40 -4.66
CA LYS A 30 11.95 4.78 -5.99
C LYS A 30 11.09 3.51 -5.99
N PRO A 31 10.46 3.19 -7.14
CA PRO A 31 9.90 1.88 -7.37
C PRO A 31 10.97 0.79 -7.20
N VAL A 32 10.57 -0.32 -6.59
CA VAL A 32 11.36 -1.53 -6.40
C VAL A 32 10.47 -2.74 -6.64
N GLN A 33 11.06 -3.87 -7.02
CA GLN A 33 10.38 -5.15 -6.87
C GLN A 33 10.51 -5.60 -5.41
N PRO A 34 9.40 -5.92 -4.72
CA PRO A 34 9.47 -6.47 -3.38
C PRO A 34 10.31 -7.74 -3.31
N ASP A 35 11.05 -7.93 -2.22
CA ASP A 35 11.68 -9.21 -1.91
C ASP A 35 10.60 -10.27 -1.69
N THR A 36 10.74 -11.44 -2.29
CA THR A 36 9.79 -12.55 -2.14
C THR A 36 9.64 -13.00 -0.69
N ALA A 37 10.66 -12.86 0.14
CA ALA A 37 10.60 -13.15 1.57
C ALA A 37 9.66 -12.20 2.35
N THR A 38 9.33 -11.04 1.77
CA THR A 38 8.42 -10.04 2.36
C THR A 38 7.00 -10.13 1.82
N LEU A 39 6.75 -11.03 0.86
CA LEU A 39 5.42 -11.21 0.26
C LEU A 39 4.67 -12.31 1.00
N ILE A 40 3.69 -11.89 1.80
CA ILE A 40 2.78 -12.79 2.52
C ILE A 40 1.41 -12.81 1.82
N PRO A 41 0.62 -13.89 1.97
CA PRO A 41 -0.80 -13.84 1.63
C PRO A 41 -1.46 -12.66 2.33
N LEU A 42 -2.38 -11.98 1.64
CA LEU A 42 -3.11 -10.86 2.21
C LEU A 42 -3.84 -11.33 3.49
N PRO A 43 -3.63 -10.68 4.65
CA PRO A 43 -4.35 -11.01 5.88
C PRO A 43 -5.87 -10.90 5.68
N GLU A 44 -6.64 -11.79 6.34
CA GLU A 44 -8.11 -11.86 6.18
C GLU A 44 -8.83 -10.56 6.60
N ASP A 45 -8.26 -9.85 7.56
CA ASP A 45 -8.73 -8.59 8.13
C ASP A 45 -8.12 -7.34 7.46
N ALA A 46 -7.32 -7.52 6.39
CA ALA A 46 -6.83 -6.42 5.58
C ALA A 46 -7.89 -5.95 4.57
N GLU A 47 -7.88 -4.65 4.24
CA GLU A 47 -8.75 -4.08 3.23
C GLU A 47 -7.99 -3.86 1.91
N LEU A 48 -8.60 -4.21 0.78
CA LEU A 48 -8.15 -3.77 -0.55
C LEU A 48 -8.79 -2.43 -0.91
N VAL A 49 -7.97 -1.47 -1.31
CA VAL A 49 -8.41 -0.11 -1.59
C VAL A 49 -7.88 0.32 -2.96
N GLY A 50 -8.80 0.73 -3.83
CA GLY A 50 -8.48 1.40 -5.09
C GLY A 50 -7.99 2.83 -4.85
N LEU A 51 -7.03 3.28 -5.66
CA LEU A 51 -6.38 4.57 -5.51
C LEU A 51 -6.70 5.50 -6.71
N PRO A 52 -7.93 6.06 -6.79
CA PRO A 52 -8.34 6.88 -7.92
C PRO A 52 -7.45 8.12 -8.12
N GLY A 53 -7.35 8.57 -9.37
CA GLY A 53 -6.50 9.69 -9.78
C GLY A 53 -5.00 9.42 -9.66
N ARG A 54 -4.61 8.14 -9.58
CA ARG A 54 -3.20 7.71 -9.61
C ARG A 54 -3.00 6.73 -10.74
N VAL A 55 -1.76 6.62 -11.21
CA VAL A 55 -1.37 5.71 -12.29
C VAL A 55 -0.59 4.56 -11.68
N ALA A 56 -1.01 3.33 -11.95
CA ALA A 56 -0.36 2.15 -11.43
C ALA A 56 1.06 2.03 -11.98
N ILE A 57 2.01 1.61 -11.15
CA ILE A 57 3.37 1.28 -11.57
C ILE A 57 3.59 -0.21 -11.30
N GLY A 58 3.99 -0.94 -12.33
CA GLY A 58 4.42 -2.33 -12.23
C GLY A 58 5.83 -2.52 -12.79
N TYR A 59 6.38 -3.72 -12.64
CA TYR A 59 7.64 -4.10 -13.26
C TYR A 59 7.38 -5.00 -14.47
N ASP A 60 7.87 -4.58 -15.63
CA ASP A 60 7.82 -5.35 -16.87
C ASP A 60 9.12 -6.16 -17.00
N PRO A 61 9.06 -7.50 -16.91
CA PRO A 61 10.24 -8.36 -17.00
C PRO A 61 10.77 -8.51 -18.43
N GLU A 62 9.97 -8.25 -19.46
CA GLU A 62 10.45 -8.29 -20.85
C GLU A 62 11.27 -7.05 -21.19
N LEU A 63 10.83 -5.89 -20.66
CA LEU A 63 11.50 -4.60 -20.86
C LEU A 63 12.53 -4.27 -19.76
N GLU A 64 12.65 -5.12 -18.75
CA GLU A 64 13.49 -4.96 -17.56
C GLU A 64 13.36 -3.58 -16.90
N LYS A 65 12.13 -3.06 -16.80
CA LYS A 65 11.88 -1.69 -16.29
C LYS A 65 10.54 -1.54 -15.59
N PHE A 66 10.44 -0.50 -14.77
CA PHE A 66 9.16 -0.07 -14.22
C PHE A 66 8.34 0.67 -15.27
N VAL A 67 7.08 0.26 -15.42
CA VAL A 67 6.14 0.80 -16.40
C VAL A 67 4.91 1.38 -15.71
N GLN A 68 4.36 2.43 -16.30
CA GLN A 68 3.10 3.04 -15.85
C GLN A 68 1.94 2.46 -16.65
N LEU A 69 0.88 2.04 -15.95
CA LEU A 69 -0.35 1.52 -16.56
C LEU A 69 -1.52 2.44 -16.21
N ARG A 70 -2.05 3.12 -17.23
CA ARG A 70 -3.23 4.00 -17.14
C ARG A 70 -4.50 3.30 -17.59
N GLU A 71 -4.36 2.42 -18.56
CA GLU A 71 -5.46 1.70 -19.18
C GLU A 71 -5.09 0.23 -19.30
N TYR A 72 -6.09 -0.64 -19.14
CA TYR A 72 -5.98 -2.07 -19.34
C TYR A 72 -7.28 -2.57 -19.96
N ASP A 73 -7.18 -3.36 -21.03
CA ASP A 73 -8.32 -3.84 -21.83
C ASP A 73 -9.31 -2.72 -22.25
N GLY A 74 -8.77 -1.57 -22.64
CA GLY A 74 -9.56 -0.41 -23.08
C GLY A 74 -10.31 0.33 -21.96
N MET A 75 -10.05 0.01 -20.70
CA MET A 75 -10.64 0.67 -19.54
C MET A 75 -9.58 1.45 -18.78
N THR A 76 -9.91 2.64 -18.29
CA THR A 76 -9.07 3.33 -17.30
C THR A 76 -9.00 2.50 -16.03
N VAL A 77 -7.78 2.30 -15.53
CA VAL A 77 -7.53 1.54 -14.30
C VAL A 77 -6.71 2.33 -13.30
N TYR A 78 -6.88 1.99 -12.03
CA TYR A 78 -6.22 2.62 -10.90
C TYR A 78 -5.40 1.61 -10.11
N PRO A 79 -4.30 2.03 -9.46
CA PRO A 79 -3.55 1.15 -8.60
C PRO A 79 -4.38 0.71 -7.40
N VAL A 80 -4.07 -0.47 -6.89
CA VAL A 80 -4.64 -1.02 -5.66
C VAL A 80 -3.57 -1.00 -4.56
N ALA A 81 -4.01 -0.81 -3.33
CA ALA A 81 -3.19 -0.98 -2.13
C ALA A 81 -3.92 -1.84 -1.12
N ALA A 82 -3.14 -2.45 -0.22
CA ALA A 82 -3.68 -3.09 0.98
C ALA A 82 -3.55 -2.14 2.18
N VAL A 83 -4.60 -2.05 2.99
CA VAL A 83 -4.57 -1.45 4.32
C VAL A 83 -4.41 -2.60 5.30
N LEU A 84 -3.26 -2.64 5.97
CA LEU A 84 -2.91 -3.74 6.85
C LEU A 84 -3.56 -3.59 8.24
N PRO A 85 -3.93 -4.70 8.88
CA PRO A 85 -4.41 -4.70 10.26
C PRO A 85 -3.28 -4.41 11.26
N ALA A 86 -3.67 -4.21 12.53
CA ALA A 86 -2.72 -4.19 13.63
C ALA A 86 -1.93 -5.51 13.70
N GLY A 87 -0.67 -5.44 14.10
CA GLY A 87 0.22 -6.62 14.15
C GLY A 87 0.92 -6.93 12.83
N GLN A 88 0.68 -6.16 11.76
CA GLN A 88 1.41 -6.26 10.50
C GLN A 88 2.23 -4.98 10.25
N LEU A 89 3.48 -5.16 9.83
CA LEU A 89 4.38 -4.06 9.45
C LEU A 89 4.44 -3.97 7.92
N GLN A 90 4.10 -2.79 7.38
CA GLN A 90 4.26 -2.51 5.96
C GLN A 90 5.74 -2.37 5.59
N ILE A 91 6.20 -3.10 4.57
CA ILE A 91 7.58 -3.03 4.07
C ILE A 91 7.69 -2.12 2.85
N TYR A 92 6.73 -2.21 1.93
CA TYR A 92 6.70 -1.37 0.72
C TYR A 92 5.33 -0.71 0.55
N ARG A 93 5.32 0.55 0.12
CA ARG A 93 4.08 1.24 -0.29
C ARG A 93 3.66 0.81 -1.68
N SER A 94 2.37 0.90 -1.99
CA SER A 94 1.89 0.71 -3.36
C SER A 94 2.59 1.67 -4.32
N ALA A 95 3.01 1.14 -5.47
CA ALA A 95 3.72 1.90 -6.50
C ALA A 95 2.74 2.59 -7.44
N PHE A 96 2.76 3.92 -7.40
CA PHE A 96 1.97 4.75 -8.29
C PHE A 96 2.61 6.12 -8.52
N SER A 97 2.19 6.79 -9.59
CA SER A 97 2.40 8.23 -9.79
C SER A 97 1.08 8.98 -9.56
N MET A 98 1.17 10.22 -9.08
CA MET A 98 0.00 11.09 -8.90
C MET A 98 -0.24 11.91 -10.17
N VAL A 99 -1.51 12.09 -10.54
CA VAL A 99 -1.90 13.13 -11.51
C VAL A 99 -2.20 14.44 -10.78
N LEU A 100 -2.19 15.57 -11.51
CA LEU A 100 -2.29 16.92 -10.92
C LEU A 100 -3.51 17.10 -10.01
N ASP A 101 -4.64 16.51 -10.37
CA ASP A 101 -5.92 16.66 -9.66
C ASP A 101 -6.36 15.37 -8.94
N ALA A 102 -5.39 14.56 -8.48
CA ALA A 102 -5.68 13.34 -7.76
C ALA A 102 -6.48 13.64 -6.46
N PRO A 103 -7.61 12.95 -6.20
CA PRO A 103 -8.36 13.17 -4.97
C PRO A 103 -7.52 12.82 -3.74
N ARG A 104 -7.79 13.53 -2.64
CA ARG A 104 -7.20 13.23 -1.33
C ARG A 104 -7.66 11.84 -0.90
N LEU A 105 -6.70 11.01 -0.52
CA LEU A 105 -6.98 9.72 0.08
C LEU A 105 -7.12 9.84 1.60
N PRO A 106 -7.88 8.93 2.25
CA PRO A 106 -7.84 8.80 3.70
C PRO A 106 -6.42 8.64 4.24
N ASP A 107 -6.20 9.03 5.49
CA ASP A 107 -4.90 8.91 6.15
C ASP A 107 -4.69 7.45 6.59
N LYS A 108 -4.32 6.59 5.65
CA LYS A 108 -4.02 5.16 5.85
C LYS A 108 -2.63 4.82 5.33
N SER A 109 -2.10 3.68 5.78
CA SER A 109 -0.89 3.10 5.21
C SER A 109 -1.25 2.24 4.00
N TYR A 110 -0.78 2.64 2.82
CA TYR A 110 -1.10 1.99 1.55
C TYR A 110 -0.01 1.02 1.13
N SER A 111 -0.11 -0.22 1.59
CA SER A 111 0.87 -1.28 1.31
C SER A 111 0.79 -1.76 -0.14
N ALA A 112 1.94 -2.15 -0.70
CA ALA A 112 1.99 -2.80 -2.01
C ALA A 112 1.22 -4.13 -1.97
N VAL A 113 0.39 -4.36 -2.99
CA VAL A 113 -0.40 -5.58 -3.12
C VAL A 113 -0.48 -6.01 -4.58
N GLY A 114 -0.31 -7.31 -4.81
CA GLY A 114 -0.40 -7.94 -6.13
C GLY A 114 -1.32 -9.15 -6.07
N GLY A 115 -1.77 -9.59 -7.24
CA GLY A 115 -2.58 -10.80 -7.38
C GLY A 115 -1.78 -11.94 -8.01
N ARG A 116 -2.15 -13.17 -7.69
CA ARG A 116 -1.55 -14.37 -8.26
C ARG A 116 -2.54 -15.52 -8.17
N GLU A 117 -3.01 -16.00 -9.31
CA GLU A 117 -3.91 -17.16 -9.38
C GLU A 117 -5.16 -16.98 -8.49
N GLY A 118 -5.74 -15.77 -8.51
CA GLY A 118 -6.94 -15.43 -7.73
C GLY A 118 -6.71 -15.18 -6.25
N HIS A 119 -5.45 -15.16 -5.79
CA HIS A 119 -5.08 -14.85 -4.41
C HIS A 119 -4.27 -13.55 -4.35
N TYR A 120 -4.39 -12.82 -3.24
CA TYR A 120 -3.68 -11.56 -3.05
C TYR A 120 -2.48 -11.71 -2.13
N PHE A 121 -1.42 -10.98 -2.44
CA PHE A 121 -0.16 -10.98 -1.69
C PHE A 121 0.27 -9.55 -1.44
N THR A 122 0.72 -9.27 -0.22
CA THR A 122 1.16 -7.93 0.19
C THR A 122 2.56 -7.94 0.77
N ALA A 123 3.27 -6.82 0.63
CA ALA A 123 4.60 -6.62 1.16
C ALA A 123 4.56 -6.25 2.66
N ALA A 124 4.54 -7.27 3.52
CA ALA A 124 4.41 -7.09 4.96
C ALA A 124 5.19 -8.14 5.76
N LEU A 125 5.49 -7.80 7.01
CA LEU A 125 6.00 -8.74 8.00
C LEU A 125 5.10 -8.74 9.24
N PRO A 126 4.85 -9.91 9.84
CA PRO A 126 4.18 -9.96 11.14
C PRO A 126 5.06 -9.32 12.20
N LEU A 127 4.46 -8.47 13.04
CA LEU A 127 5.15 -7.95 14.21
C LEU A 127 5.41 -9.09 15.21
N PRO A 128 6.53 -9.07 15.94
CA PRO A 128 6.76 -9.99 17.03
C PRO A 128 5.62 -9.90 18.04
N GLN A 129 5.04 -11.04 18.39
CA GLN A 129 4.04 -11.11 19.44
C GLN A 129 4.75 -10.99 20.79
N HIS A 130 4.52 -9.88 21.49
CA HIS A 130 4.91 -9.74 22.88
C HIS A 130 3.71 -10.08 23.77
N PRO A 131 3.91 -10.73 24.94
CA PRO A 131 2.83 -10.86 25.92
C PRO A 131 2.32 -9.44 26.28
N PRO A 132 1.02 -9.27 26.59
CA PRO A 132 0.47 -7.96 26.93
C PRO A 132 1.29 -7.35 28.07
N VAL A 133 1.95 -6.22 27.80
CA VAL A 133 2.83 -5.55 28.75
C VAL A 133 2.00 -4.59 29.58
N GLY A 134 1.58 -5.03 30.77
CA GLY A 134 1.03 -4.15 31.82
C GLY A 134 -0.12 -3.24 31.37
N PRO A 135 -0.49 -2.23 32.18
CA PRO A 135 -1.50 -1.26 31.76
C PRO A 135 -0.98 -0.45 30.56
N VAL A 136 -1.79 -0.39 29.50
CA VAL A 136 -1.61 0.58 28.42
C VAL A 136 -1.79 1.95 29.04
N LEU A 137 -0.71 2.72 29.17
CA LEU A 137 -0.79 4.12 29.52
C LEU A 137 -1.39 4.84 28.32
N GLU A 138 -2.69 5.16 28.37
CA GLU A 138 -3.25 6.19 27.51
C GLU A 138 -2.47 7.47 27.83
N LEU A 139 -1.61 7.90 26.90
CA LEU A 139 -0.96 9.19 26.98
C LEU A 139 -2.06 10.24 26.91
N GLU A 140 -2.52 10.72 28.07
CA GLU A 140 -3.26 11.98 28.15
C GLU A 140 -2.40 13.03 27.44
N TYR A 141 -2.99 13.66 26.43
CA TYR A 141 -2.34 14.64 25.55
C TYR A 141 -1.42 15.58 26.35
N LEU A 142 -0.11 15.45 26.14
CA LEU A 142 0.83 16.44 26.65
C LEU A 142 0.58 17.75 25.87
N PRO A 143 0.43 18.89 26.57
CA PRO A 143 0.20 20.16 25.89
C PRO A 143 1.35 20.46 24.94
N VAL A 144 1.01 20.90 23.73
CA VAL A 144 1.99 21.49 22.81
C VAL A 144 2.47 22.79 23.45
N ILE A 145 3.70 22.77 23.95
CA ILE A 145 4.37 23.98 24.44
C ILE A 145 4.85 24.74 23.21
N ASP A 146 4.31 25.93 22.96
CA ASP A 146 4.84 26.79 21.91
C ASP A 146 6.25 27.32 22.27
N THR A 147 6.97 27.89 21.31
CA THR A 147 8.31 28.44 21.52
C THR A 147 8.37 29.58 22.54
N ALA A 148 7.23 30.06 23.05
CA ALA A 148 7.12 31.06 24.11
C ALA A 148 6.76 30.45 25.48
N GLY A 149 6.62 29.13 25.59
CA GLY A 149 6.31 28.45 26.86
C GLY A 149 4.84 28.52 27.29
N VAL A 150 3.92 28.91 26.39
CA VAL A 150 2.51 29.09 26.74
C VAL A 150 1.71 27.83 26.40
N VAL A 151 1.16 27.19 27.43
CA VAL A 151 0.23 26.06 27.28
C VAL A 151 -1.12 26.59 26.78
N ARG A 152 -1.49 26.27 25.53
CA ARG A 152 -2.84 26.52 25.00
C ARG A 152 -3.61 25.21 24.92
N HIS A 153 -4.74 25.15 25.61
CA HIS A 153 -5.74 24.10 25.37
C HIS A 153 -6.54 24.52 24.13
N LEU A 154 -6.42 23.76 23.04
CA LEU A 154 -7.30 23.93 21.88
C LEU A 154 -8.68 23.39 22.28
N LYS A 155 -9.70 24.26 22.21
CA LYS A 155 -11.11 23.87 22.30
C LYS A 155 -11.56 23.22 21.01
#